data_AF-A0A2D6PIB9-F1
#
_entry.id   AF-A0A2D6PIB9-F1
#
_cell.length_a   1.000
_cell.length_b   1.000
_cell.length_c   1.000
_cell.angle_alpha   90.00
_cell.angle_beta   90.00
_cell.angle_gamma   90.00
#
_symmetry.space_group_name_H-M   'P 1'
#
loop_
_entity.id
_entity.type
_entity.pdbx_description
1 polymer ?
#
loop_
_entity_poly.entity_id
_entity_poly.type
_entity_poly.pdbx_seq_one_letter_code
_entity_poly.pdbx_strand_id
1 'polypeptide(L)'
;MVIRIRTRYRIKLKNKIMNSELETLEEDIFDWIDPDEGRSLQEFSIIKPDIDESLARVLDNAFRHIKFYEYFKHGIQNIYSTGDNQPVGREGQSAAIDCFKLWFNKEKVIKIDPKMYWFHNFLTELDNHLLKTITEDRFAYSFLAASVVIDKLGKYFYSNDYDQNDLEDLNKKIQEGNDDAKNNNASKALSKIAGSSVNKIKKDMDNAESMGIGKSTDPSQIEVVSSMLNSNMLSKMKLDKSSINNFVKHIVNRASQTVGGKCETIDESIFDAEDIDEIKNIENFLHEALFDDLVVEDKKYYLNFDLYIDDSGSMTCKTNFTNSNVTLRALSRMFAFKLDKLNLVKDIYLFAHTNAMEKITKENLFTRIIDGGTDIQQCIENAKKTNRPAIIVTDGWDHFNMEKDYYDKVYFVVLDCNELPDCFEKFSDNKQILFWSDNKFMSSKLHKYGYNGEDDTYTKIVPV
;
A
#
# COMPACT_ATOMS: atom_id res chain seq x y z
N MET A 1 5.86 -31.28 31.37
CA MET A 1 6.73 -30.17 30.91
C MET A 1 5.99 -29.43 29.80
N VAL A 2 5.29 -28.34 30.16
CA VAL A 2 4.64 -27.42 29.24
C VAL A 2 4.91 -26.03 29.79
N ILE A 3 5.82 -25.31 29.16
CA ILE A 3 6.19 -23.95 29.54
C ILE A 3 5.12 -23.01 28.94
N ARG A 4 4.22 -22.50 29.78
CA ARG A 4 3.33 -21.37 29.44
C ARG A 4 3.98 -20.09 29.94
N ILE A 5 4.57 -19.32 29.04
CA ILE A 5 5.04 -17.96 29.32
C ILE A 5 3.80 -17.07 29.39
N ARG A 6 3.41 -16.68 30.61
CA ARG A 6 2.42 -15.62 30.88
C ARG A 6 3.15 -14.28 30.86
N THR A 7 2.87 -13.45 29.86
CA THR A 7 3.24 -12.02 29.88
C THR A 7 2.45 -11.34 30.99
N ARG A 8 3.13 -10.77 32.00
CA ARG A 8 2.51 -10.11 33.15
C ARG A 8 2.07 -8.69 32.77
N TYR A 9 0.77 -8.43 32.79
CA TYR A 9 0.22 -7.08 32.92
C TYR A 9 0.44 -6.57 34.35
N ARG A 10 0.93 -5.34 34.51
CA ARG A 10 1.02 -4.67 35.81
C ARG A 10 -0.20 -3.74 35.97
N ILE A 11 -1.33 -4.31 36.38
CA ILE A 11 -2.53 -3.54 36.76
C ILE A 11 -2.38 -3.14 38.24
N LYS A 12 -2.12 -1.86 38.53
CA LYS A 12 -2.25 -1.33 39.90
C LYS A 12 -3.74 -1.05 40.16
N LEU A 13 -4.44 -2.04 40.73
CA LEU A 13 -5.79 -1.87 41.27
C LEU A 13 -5.70 -1.08 42.58
N LYS A 14 -6.19 0.17 42.57
CA LYS A 14 -6.49 0.96 43.77
C LYS A 14 -7.67 0.29 44.48
N ASN A 15 -7.41 -0.57 45.46
CA ASN A 15 -8.25 -0.84 46.63
C ASN A 15 -7.68 -1.97 47.48
N LYS A 16 -6.57 -1.72 48.18
CA LYS A 16 -6.28 -2.33 49.48
C LYS A 16 -5.14 -1.60 50.16
N ILE A 17 -5.33 -1.32 51.44
CA ILE A 17 -4.40 -0.69 52.41
C ILE A 17 -4.61 0.83 52.50
N MET A 18 -5.71 1.18 53.17
CA MET A 18 -5.74 2.32 54.08
C MET A 18 -4.50 2.29 55.01
N ASN A 19 -3.85 3.45 55.13
CA ASN A 19 -3.20 3.96 56.36
C ASN A 19 -1.71 3.73 56.67
N SER A 20 -0.76 3.57 55.73
CA SER A 20 0.66 3.73 56.16
C SER A 20 1.75 4.14 55.16
N GLU A 21 1.47 4.48 53.90
CA GLU A 21 2.53 4.81 52.93
C GLU A 21 2.19 6.05 52.07
N LEU A 22 1.75 7.13 52.72
CA LEU A 22 1.33 8.36 52.02
C LEU A 22 2.46 9.39 51.83
N GLU A 23 3.64 9.24 52.42
CA GLU A 23 4.68 10.29 52.37
C GLU A 23 5.82 10.05 51.37
N THR A 24 5.84 8.92 50.64
CA THR A 24 6.92 8.63 49.66
C THR A 24 6.42 8.34 48.25
N LEU A 25 5.13 8.49 47.98
CA LEU A 25 4.51 8.27 46.66
C LEU A 25 3.97 9.56 46.02
N GLU A 26 4.05 10.70 46.71
CA GLU A 26 3.60 11.98 46.18
C GLU A 26 4.58 12.60 45.16
N GLU A 27 5.86 12.20 45.14
CA GLU A 27 6.83 12.78 44.18
C GLU A 27 6.80 12.13 42.77
N ASP A 28 6.30 10.89 42.61
CA ASP A 28 6.29 10.19 41.31
C ASP A 28 4.98 10.37 40.49
N ILE A 29 4.00 11.11 41.02
CA ILE A 29 2.70 11.36 40.34
C ILE A 29 2.67 12.74 39.65
N PHE A 30 3.64 13.61 39.92
CA PHE A 30 3.65 14.99 39.42
C PHE A 30 4.33 15.20 38.05
N ASP A 31 4.88 14.18 37.41
CA ASP A 31 5.37 14.26 36.03
C ASP A 31 4.26 14.11 34.95
N TRP A 32 3.00 14.27 35.36
CA TRP A 32 1.81 14.21 34.47
C TRP A 32 1.39 15.55 33.87
N ILE A 33 2.29 16.53 33.87
CA ILE A 33 2.09 17.78 33.15
C ILE A 33 2.89 17.67 31.85
N ASP A 34 2.18 17.33 30.78
CA ASP A 34 2.67 17.55 29.42
C ASP A 34 2.86 19.06 29.25
N PRO A 35 4.09 19.57 29.06
CA PRO A 35 4.32 21.01 28.92
C PRO A 35 3.61 21.63 27.69
N ASP A 36 3.03 20.80 26.82
CA ASP A 36 2.26 21.20 25.63
C ASP A 36 0.73 21.08 25.80
N GLU A 37 0.20 21.24 27.02
CA GLU A 37 -1.24 21.39 27.26
C GLU A 37 -1.84 22.45 26.31
N GLY A 38 -2.68 21.98 25.38
CA GLY A 38 -3.53 22.79 24.52
C GLY A 38 -3.22 22.83 23.01
N ARG A 39 -2.20 22.11 22.50
CA ARG A 39 -1.93 22.07 21.04
C ARG A 39 -1.52 20.73 20.42
N SER A 40 -1.30 19.68 21.20
CA SER A 40 -0.90 18.35 20.68
C SER A 40 -2.05 17.63 19.96
N LEU A 41 -1.76 16.83 18.94
CA LEU A 41 -2.73 15.89 18.35
C LEU A 41 -3.01 14.68 19.28
N GLN A 42 -2.19 14.52 20.31
CA GLN A 42 -2.15 13.39 21.22
C GLN A 42 -2.64 13.76 22.62
N GLU A 43 -3.23 14.95 22.79
CA GLU A 43 -3.76 15.46 24.07
C GLU A 43 -4.70 14.47 24.77
N PHE A 44 -5.55 13.78 24.00
CA PHE A 44 -6.52 12.80 24.51
C PHE A 44 -6.05 11.35 24.35
N SER A 45 -4.77 11.15 24.02
CA SER A 45 -4.21 9.82 23.79
C SER A 45 -4.18 9.03 25.08
N ILE A 46 -4.71 7.81 25.03
CA ILE A 46 -4.72 6.90 26.17
C ILE A 46 -3.49 5.99 26.20
N ILE A 47 -2.68 5.93 25.14
CA ILE A 47 -1.45 5.15 25.07
C ILE A 47 -0.23 6.07 25.06
N LYS A 48 0.68 5.87 26.03
CA LYS A 48 2.01 6.51 26.12
C LYS A 48 3.12 5.47 25.86
N PRO A 49 4.35 5.87 25.49
CA PRO A 49 4.79 7.25 25.23
C PRO A 49 4.11 7.87 24.01
N ASP A 50 4.07 9.20 23.99
CA ASP A 50 3.72 9.91 22.77
C ASP A 50 4.80 9.76 21.73
N ILE A 51 4.36 9.77 20.47
CA ILE A 51 5.27 9.87 19.34
C ILE A 51 5.56 11.35 19.07
N ASP A 52 6.62 11.62 18.31
CA ASP A 52 6.94 12.97 17.88
C ASP A 52 5.74 13.66 17.21
N GLU A 53 5.49 14.93 17.54
CA GLU A 53 4.30 15.67 17.07
C GLU A 53 4.33 15.89 15.55
N SER A 54 5.51 15.99 14.92
CA SER A 54 5.60 16.04 13.46
C SER A 54 5.13 14.72 12.85
N LEU A 55 5.50 13.59 13.46
CA LEU A 55 5.06 12.26 13.04
C LEU A 55 3.55 12.08 13.24
N ALA A 56 3.01 12.53 14.37
CA ALA A 56 1.58 12.51 14.66
C ALA A 56 0.77 13.26 13.58
N ARG A 57 1.28 14.42 13.10
CA ARG A 57 0.64 15.19 12.01
C ARG A 57 0.69 14.47 10.68
N VAL A 58 1.82 13.83 10.34
CA VAL A 58 1.92 13.04 9.12
C VAL A 58 0.94 11.86 9.16
N LEU A 59 0.82 11.19 10.31
CA LEU A 59 -0.14 10.10 10.52
C LEU A 59 -1.59 10.57 10.40
N ASP A 60 -1.98 11.68 11.06
CA ASP A 60 -3.35 12.22 10.95
C ASP A 60 -3.71 12.54 9.49
N ASN A 61 -2.79 13.17 8.75
CA ASN A 61 -2.98 13.44 7.33
C ASN A 61 -3.14 12.15 6.51
N ALA A 62 -2.34 11.13 6.81
CA ALA A 62 -2.45 9.84 6.13
C ALA A 62 -3.75 9.10 6.44
N PHE A 63 -4.20 9.14 7.70
CA PHE A 63 -5.45 8.49 8.12
C PHE A 63 -6.69 9.12 7.50
N ARG A 64 -6.69 10.43 7.18
CA ARG A 64 -7.80 11.09 6.46
C ARG A 64 -8.12 10.47 5.10
N HIS A 65 -7.18 9.73 4.50
CA HIS A 65 -7.39 9.02 3.25
C HIS A 65 -8.03 7.63 3.44
N ILE A 66 -8.22 7.17 4.67
CA ILE A 66 -8.95 5.94 4.96
C ILE A 66 -10.45 6.17 4.78
N LYS A 67 -11.10 5.25 4.05
CA LYS A 67 -12.48 5.37 3.60
C LYS A 67 -13.47 5.77 4.70
N PHE A 68 -13.35 5.18 5.88
CA PHE A 68 -14.26 5.42 7.01
C PHE A 68 -13.64 6.26 8.14
N TYR A 69 -12.57 7.02 7.87
CA TYR A 69 -11.88 7.81 8.89
C TYR A 69 -12.78 8.84 9.57
N GLU A 70 -13.56 9.61 8.81
CA GLU A 70 -14.42 10.64 9.40
C GLU A 70 -15.50 10.02 10.30
N TYR A 71 -16.06 8.86 9.93
CA TYR A 71 -17.01 8.14 10.78
C TYR A 71 -16.34 7.57 12.03
N PHE A 72 -15.10 7.08 11.92
CA PHE A 72 -14.29 6.70 13.08
C PHE A 72 -14.13 7.88 14.03
N LYS A 73 -13.63 9.01 13.52
CA LYS A 73 -13.35 10.21 14.28
C LYS A 73 -14.61 10.74 14.96
N HIS A 74 -15.70 10.90 14.22
CA HIS A 74 -16.98 11.38 14.76
C HIS A 74 -17.61 10.38 15.74
N GLY A 75 -17.53 9.08 15.48
CA GLY A 75 -18.04 8.06 16.40
C GLY A 75 -17.37 8.13 17.76
N ILE A 76 -16.03 8.24 17.80
CA ILE A 76 -15.27 8.43 19.05
C ILE A 76 -15.66 9.76 19.72
N GLN A 77 -15.71 10.85 18.96
CA GLN A 77 -16.03 12.18 19.49
C GLN A 77 -17.42 12.24 20.12
N ASN A 78 -18.44 11.68 19.47
CA ASN A 78 -19.81 11.70 19.96
C ASN A 78 -19.96 11.01 21.32
N ILE A 79 -19.18 9.95 21.57
CA ILE A 79 -19.16 9.24 22.85
C ILE A 79 -18.46 10.11 23.93
N TYR A 80 -17.49 10.94 23.53
CA TYR A 80 -16.68 11.75 24.42
C TYR A 80 -17.37 13.06 24.85
N SER A 81 -18.08 13.73 23.93
CA SER A 81 -18.59 15.11 24.06
C SER A 81 -19.83 15.29 24.96
N THR A 82 -20.12 14.39 25.90
CA THR A 82 -21.30 14.45 26.78
C THR A 82 -21.22 15.49 27.92
N GLY A 83 -20.50 16.61 27.74
CA GLY A 83 -20.46 17.73 28.69
C GLY A 83 -20.72 19.07 28.00
N ASP A 84 -21.71 19.83 28.49
CA ASP A 84 -22.33 21.03 27.88
C ASP A 84 -21.43 22.22 27.50
N ASN A 85 -20.09 22.15 27.58
CA ASN A 85 -19.23 23.30 27.26
C ASN A 85 -17.79 22.96 26.83
N GLN A 86 -17.49 21.74 26.40
CA GLN A 86 -16.15 21.44 25.86
C GLN A 86 -16.15 21.56 24.33
N PRO A 87 -15.25 22.34 23.73
CA PRO A 87 -15.12 22.37 22.28
C PRO A 87 -14.80 20.96 21.77
N VAL A 88 -15.59 20.48 20.81
CA VAL A 88 -15.38 19.22 20.08
C VAL A 88 -13.92 19.18 19.61
N GLY A 89 -13.09 18.29 20.16
CA GLY A 89 -11.65 18.56 20.16
C GLY A 89 -10.78 17.32 20.08
N ARG A 90 -10.46 16.89 18.85
CA ARG A 90 -9.33 15.99 18.54
C ARG A 90 -9.33 14.58 19.16
N GLU A 91 -10.33 14.17 19.92
CA GLU A 91 -10.34 12.87 20.62
C GLU A 91 -10.31 11.70 19.63
N GLY A 92 -11.06 11.81 18.54
CA GLY A 92 -11.00 10.84 17.44
C GLY A 92 -9.63 10.79 16.76
N GLN A 93 -8.88 11.90 16.72
CA GLN A 93 -7.53 11.93 16.15
C GLN A 93 -6.54 11.27 17.12
N SER A 94 -6.63 11.58 18.41
CA SER A 94 -5.82 10.92 19.44
C SER A 94 -6.08 9.40 19.48
N ALA A 95 -7.34 8.97 19.37
CA ALA A 95 -7.71 7.56 19.31
C ALA A 95 -7.18 6.84 18.05
N ALA A 96 -7.13 7.54 16.91
CA ALA A 96 -6.49 7.01 15.69
C ALA A 96 -4.98 6.81 15.91
N ILE A 97 -4.32 7.75 16.58
CA ILE A 97 -2.91 7.66 16.95
C ILE A 97 -2.69 6.53 17.98
N ASP A 98 -3.59 6.33 18.94
CA ASP A 98 -3.53 5.21 19.88
C ASP A 98 -3.55 3.86 19.17
N CYS A 99 -4.36 3.71 18.11
CA CYS A 99 -4.37 2.50 17.28
C CYS A 99 -2.99 2.23 16.68
N PHE A 100 -2.23 3.27 16.30
CA PHE A 100 -0.85 3.14 15.82
C PHE A 100 0.11 2.79 16.96
N LYS A 101 0.07 3.53 18.07
CA LYS A 101 0.93 3.33 19.24
C LYS A 101 0.80 1.94 19.85
N LEU A 102 -0.38 1.30 19.75
CA LEU A 102 -0.62 -0.04 20.27
C LEU A 102 0.45 -1.05 19.79
N TRP A 103 0.90 -0.89 18.55
CA TRP A 103 1.84 -1.77 17.85
C TRP A 103 3.21 -1.17 17.60
N PHE A 104 3.31 0.16 17.56
CA PHE A 104 4.58 0.86 17.35
C PHE A 104 5.41 0.90 18.63
N ASN A 105 4.81 1.23 19.78
CA ASN A 105 5.53 1.41 21.02
C ASN A 105 5.93 0.06 21.63
N LYS A 106 7.23 -0.15 21.80
CA LYS A 106 7.80 -1.29 22.52
C LYS A 106 7.29 -1.41 23.95
N GLU A 107 7.38 -0.33 24.70
CA GLU A 107 6.82 -0.21 26.05
C GLU A 107 5.65 0.76 26.01
N LYS A 108 4.51 0.36 26.60
CA LYS A 108 3.30 1.17 26.59
C LYS A 108 2.66 1.26 27.96
N VAL A 109 2.21 2.46 28.30
CA VAL A 109 1.41 2.74 29.49
C VAL A 109 0.04 3.18 29.01
N ILE A 110 -1.01 2.53 29.53
CA ILE A 110 -2.39 2.82 29.16
C ILE A 110 -3.04 3.64 30.27
N LYS A 111 -3.42 4.88 29.96
CA LYS A 111 -4.24 5.74 30.82
C LYS A 111 -5.68 5.27 30.76
N ILE A 112 -6.20 4.80 31.89
CA ILE A 112 -7.61 4.41 31.98
C ILE A 112 -8.46 5.68 31.99
N ASP A 113 -9.37 5.76 31.04
CA ASP A 113 -10.39 6.81 30.96
C ASP A 113 -11.76 6.14 31.16
N PRO A 114 -12.52 6.52 32.20
CA PRO A 114 -13.82 5.95 32.48
C PRO A 114 -14.84 6.07 31.34
N LYS A 115 -14.70 7.04 30.44
CA LYS A 115 -15.60 7.20 29.28
C LYS A 115 -15.25 6.27 28.11
N MET A 116 -14.09 5.60 28.17
CA MET A 116 -13.53 4.82 27.06
C MET A 116 -13.19 3.38 27.45
N TYR A 117 -13.76 2.82 28.53
CA TYR A 117 -13.51 1.42 28.91
C TYR A 117 -13.80 0.44 27.79
N TRP A 118 -14.84 0.69 26.98
CA TRP A 118 -15.12 -0.13 25.81
C TRP A 118 -13.95 -0.11 24.79
N PHE A 119 -13.32 1.06 24.59
CA PHE A 119 -12.19 1.22 23.66
C PHE A 119 -10.93 0.58 24.22
N HIS A 120 -10.68 0.71 25.53
CA HIS A 120 -9.64 -0.04 26.24
C HIS A 120 -9.78 -1.54 26.05
N ASN A 121 -10.99 -2.06 26.24
CA ASN A 121 -11.28 -3.48 26.04
C ASN A 121 -11.06 -3.90 24.59
N PHE A 122 -11.52 -3.08 23.63
CA PHE A 122 -11.33 -3.34 22.20
C PHE A 122 -9.84 -3.37 21.80
N LEU A 123 -9.04 -2.41 22.25
CA LEU A 123 -7.58 -2.40 22.01
C LEU A 123 -6.88 -3.60 22.67
N THR A 124 -7.37 -4.06 23.82
CA THR A 124 -6.86 -5.27 24.49
C THR A 124 -7.13 -6.52 23.65
N GLU A 125 -8.29 -6.62 23.00
CA GLU A 125 -8.61 -7.73 22.09
C GLU A 125 -7.75 -7.71 20.81
N LEU A 126 -7.28 -6.54 20.41
CA LEU A 126 -6.34 -6.35 19.30
C LEU A 126 -4.87 -6.63 19.70
N ASP A 127 -4.54 -6.57 20.99
CA ASP A 127 -3.17 -6.70 21.52
C ASP A 127 -2.65 -8.15 21.40
N ASN A 128 -2.15 -8.47 20.21
CA ASN A 128 -1.60 -9.77 19.87
C ASN A 128 -0.07 -9.74 19.94
N HIS A 129 0.53 -10.55 20.81
CA HIS A 129 1.99 -10.61 20.97
C HIS A 129 2.73 -10.91 19.66
N LEU A 130 2.22 -11.82 18.81
CA LEU A 130 2.88 -12.15 17.55
C LEU A 130 2.85 -10.98 16.58
N LEU A 131 1.71 -10.28 16.47
CA LEU A 131 1.63 -9.06 15.68
C LEU A 131 2.60 -8.01 16.20
N LYS A 132 2.64 -7.82 17.53
CA LYS A 132 3.56 -6.87 18.16
C LYS A 132 5.02 -7.17 17.82
N THR A 133 5.46 -8.42 17.92
CA THR A 133 6.84 -8.81 17.55
C THR A 133 7.17 -8.47 16.09
N ILE A 134 6.19 -8.46 15.21
CA ILE A 134 6.37 -8.14 13.79
C ILE A 134 6.33 -6.62 13.56
N THR A 135 5.52 -5.87 14.30
CA THR A 135 5.27 -4.44 14.09
C THR A 135 6.13 -3.50 14.93
N GLU A 136 6.67 -3.96 16.06
CA GLU A 136 7.41 -3.15 17.03
C GLU A 136 8.53 -2.38 16.34
N ASP A 137 8.54 -1.05 16.55
CA ASP A 137 9.42 -0.07 15.91
C ASP A 137 9.36 -0.03 14.36
N ARG A 138 8.54 -0.88 13.73
CA ARG A 138 8.33 -0.91 12.28
C ARG A 138 7.14 -0.06 11.90
N PHE A 139 7.46 1.18 11.53
CA PHE A 139 6.51 2.23 11.23
C PHE A 139 5.42 1.76 10.24
N ALA A 140 5.82 1.23 9.08
CA ALA A 140 4.90 0.86 8.02
C ALA A 140 3.92 -0.27 8.40
N TYR A 141 4.38 -1.26 9.17
CA TYR A 141 3.52 -2.33 9.68
C TYR A 141 2.56 -1.85 10.77
N SER A 142 3.02 -0.96 11.65
CA SER A 142 2.17 -0.34 12.67
C SER A 142 1.09 0.55 12.03
N PHE A 143 1.45 1.30 10.97
CA PHE A 143 0.50 2.11 10.20
C PHE A 143 -0.54 1.25 9.48
N LEU A 144 -0.12 0.14 8.85
CA LEU A 144 -1.02 -0.83 8.23
C LEU A 144 -1.99 -1.42 9.25
N ALA A 145 -1.51 -1.82 10.42
CA ALA A 145 -2.34 -2.35 11.48
C ALA A 145 -3.38 -1.33 11.96
N ALA A 146 -2.96 -0.10 12.25
CA ALA A 146 -3.84 0.99 12.65
C ALA A 146 -4.90 1.30 11.59
N SER A 147 -4.49 1.37 10.32
CA SER A 147 -5.39 1.71 9.21
C SER A 147 -6.54 0.71 9.07
N VAL A 148 -6.27 -0.59 9.25
CA VAL A 148 -7.30 -1.64 9.23
C VAL A 148 -8.29 -1.47 10.37
N VAL A 149 -7.81 -1.14 11.58
CA VAL A 149 -8.67 -0.91 12.74
C VAL A 149 -9.57 0.30 12.51
N ILE A 150 -8.99 1.43 12.09
CA ILE A 150 -9.69 2.68 11.81
C ILE A 150 -10.78 2.45 10.74
N ASP A 151 -10.46 1.78 9.64
CA ASP A 151 -11.41 1.47 8.56
C ASP A 151 -12.60 0.64 9.07
N LYS A 152 -12.32 -0.42 9.85
CA LYS A 152 -13.36 -1.34 10.31
C LYS A 152 -14.21 -0.78 11.43
N LEU A 153 -13.60 -0.08 12.39
CA LEU A 153 -14.35 0.56 13.46
C LEU A 153 -15.12 1.78 12.94
N GLY A 154 -14.55 2.55 12.02
CA GLY A 154 -15.25 3.61 11.31
C GLY A 154 -16.46 3.08 10.52
N LYS A 155 -16.32 1.92 9.86
CA LYS A 155 -17.45 1.27 9.19
C LYS A 155 -18.56 0.86 10.17
N TYR A 156 -18.20 0.44 11.38
CA TYR A 156 -19.18 0.12 12.43
C TYR A 156 -19.95 1.37 12.87
N PHE A 157 -19.26 2.49 13.08
CA PHE A 157 -19.93 3.77 13.38
C PHE A 157 -20.76 4.31 12.20
N TYR A 158 -20.40 3.95 10.97
CA TYR A 158 -21.18 4.29 9.79
C TYR A 158 -22.43 3.41 9.61
N SER A 159 -22.39 2.14 10.04
CA SER A 159 -23.53 1.24 9.83
C SER A 159 -24.63 1.48 10.85
N ASN A 160 -25.87 1.12 10.49
CA ASN A 160 -27.02 1.12 11.42
C ASN A 160 -26.87 0.09 12.56
N ASP A 161 -25.72 -0.59 12.68
CA ASP A 161 -25.42 -1.52 13.77
C ASP A 161 -24.85 -0.80 15.01
N TYR A 162 -24.50 0.49 14.88
CA TYR A 162 -24.09 1.33 16.00
C TYR A 162 -25.29 1.86 16.78
N ASP A 163 -25.40 1.47 18.05
CA ASP A 163 -26.29 2.09 19.03
C ASP A 163 -25.44 2.66 20.17
N GLN A 164 -25.54 3.97 20.38
CA GLN A 164 -24.81 4.68 21.44
C GLN A 164 -25.22 4.17 22.83
N ASN A 165 -26.50 3.81 23.03
CA ASN A 165 -26.97 3.31 24.31
C ASN A 165 -26.35 1.95 24.65
N ASP A 166 -26.18 1.08 23.65
CA ASP A 166 -25.55 -0.23 23.83
C ASP A 166 -24.06 -0.09 24.21
N LEU A 167 -23.36 0.92 23.67
CA LEU A 167 -21.97 1.23 24.03
C LEU A 167 -21.86 1.87 25.42
N GLU A 168 -22.77 2.76 25.79
CA GLU A 168 -22.82 3.34 27.14
C GLU A 168 -23.12 2.26 28.21
N ASP A 169 -24.06 1.35 27.93
CA ASP A 169 -24.35 0.17 28.76
C ASP A 169 -23.12 -0.73 28.88
N LEU A 170 -22.43 -1.01 27.77
CA LEU A 170 -21.19 -1.78 27.78
C LEU A 170 -20.13 -1.12 28.66
N ASN A 171 -19.94 0.19 28.51
CA ASN A 171 -18.94 0.95 29.24
C ASN A 171 -19.19 0.90 30.75
N LYS A 172 -20.46 1.03 31.17
CA LYS A 172 -20.89 0.87 32.56
C LYS A 172 -20.67 -0.55 33.09
N LYS A 173 -21.05 -1.57 32.31
CA LYS A 173 -20.85 -2.99 32.70
C LYS A 173 -19.38 -3.35 32.87
N ILE A 174 -18.48 -2.85 32.01
CA ILE A 174 -17.03 -3.04 32.14
C ILE A 174 -16.53 -2.35 33.41
N GLN A 175 -16.97 -1.10 33.65
CA GLN A 175 -16.57 -0.34 34.84
C GLN A 175 -16.98 -1.04 36.14
N GLU A 176 -18.17 -1.64 36.17
CA GLU A 176 -18.69 -2.41 37.31
C GLU A 176 -18.04 -3.80 37.46
N GLY A 177 -17.21 -4.22 36.49
CA GLY A 177 -16.58 -5.55 36.48
C GLY A 177 -17.58 -6.69 36.26
N ASN A 178 -18.69 -6.41 35.58
CA ASN A 178 -19.75 -7.38 35.36
C ASN A 178 -19.39 -8.36 34.22
N ASP A 179 -19.38 -9.67 34.51
CA ASP A 179 -19.10 -10.73 33.53
C ASP A 179 -20.10 -10.72 32.34
N ASP A 180 -21.30 -10.16 32.52
CA ASP A 180 -22.30 -9.99 31.47
C ASP A 180 -21.95 -8.93 30.42
N ALA A 181 -20.86 -8.17 30.60
CA ALA A 181 -20.34 -7.26 29.58
C ALA A 181 -20.12 -7.98 28.23
N LYS A 182 -19.74 -9.26 28.25
CA LYS A 182 -19.53 -10.09 27.05
C LYS A 182 -20.82 -10.44 26.30
N ASN A 183 -21.97 -10.35 26.97
CA ASN A 183 -23.27 -10.67 26.39
C ASN A 183 -23.92 -9.47 25.69
N ASN A 184 -23.44 -8.26 25.95
CA ASN A 184 -23.87 -7.01 25.31
C ASN A 184 -23.60 -7.04 23.78
N ASN A 185 -24.52 -6.47 23.00
CA ASN A 185 -24.46 -6.49 21.54
C ASN A 185 -23.24 -5.74 20.97
N ALA A 186 -22.92 -4.56 21.52
CA ALA A 186 -21.74 -3.79 21.16
C ALA A 186 -20.46 -4.57 21.47
N SER A 187 -20.38 -5.30 22.61
CA SER A 187 -19.22 -6.15 22.91
C SER A 187 -19.02 -7.23 21.85
N LYS A 188 -20.08 -7.96 21.48
CA LYS A 188 -20.01 -8.99 20.42
C LYS A 188 -19.61 -8.41 19.07
N ALA A 189 -20.13 -7.24 18.71
CA ALA A 189 -19.78 -6.54 17.48
C ALA A 189 -18.30 -6.14 17.48
N LEU A 190 -17.81 -5.53 18.55
CA LEU A 190 -16.42 -5.12 18.73
C LEU A 190 -15.46 -6.32 18.68
N SER A 191 -15.78 -7.44 19.33
CA SER A 191 -14.95 -8.65 19.26
C SER A 191 -14.91 -9.28 17.86
N LYS A 192 -16.04 -9.26 17.14
CA LYS A 192 -16.06 -9.69 15.73
C LYS A 192 -15.20 -8.76 14.86
N ILE A 193 -15.27 -7.45 15.11
CA ILE A 193 -14.44 -6.46 14.43
C ILE A 193 -12.97 -6.76 14.73
N ALA A 194 -12.56 -6.87 16.00
CA ALA A 194 -11.20 -7.15 16.42
C ALA A 194 -10.63 -8.42 15.77
N GLY A 195 -11.36 -9.55 15.84
CA GLY A 195 -10.93 -10.80 15.21
C GLY A 195 -10.78 -10.68 13.69
N SER A 196 -11.73 -10.01 13.04
CA SER A 196 -11.65 -9.78 11.59
C SER A 196 -10.53 -8.78 11.22
N SER A 197 -10.20 -7.82 12.08
CA SER A 197 -9.10 -6.88 11.90
C SER A 197 -7.77 -7.61 11.96
N VAL A 198 -7.55 -8.42 13.00
CA VAL A 198 -6.33 -9.24 13.17
C VAL A 198 -6.07 -10.11 11.93
N ASN A 199 -7.10 -10.77 11.39
CA ASN A 199 -6.94 -11.60 10.19
C ASN A 199 -6.58 -10.78 8.94
N LYS A 200 -7.21 -9.60 8.77
CA LYS A 200 -6.88 -8.72 7.66
C LYS A 200 -5.48 -8.13 7.78
N ILE A 201 -5.08 -7.72 8.98
CA ILE A 201 -3.73 -7.20 9.29
C ILE A 201 -2.68 -8.23 8.89
N LYS A 202 -2.83 -9.51 9.27
CA LYS A 202 -1.91 -10.58 8.87
C LYS A 202 -1.79 -10.71 7.36
N LYS A 203 -2.93 -10.78 6.65
CA LYS A 203 -2.93 -10.88 5.18
C LYS A 203 -2.27 -9.68 4.52
N ASP A 204 -2.56 -8.48 5.00
CA ASP A 204 -2.01 -7.24 4.44
C ASP A 204 -0.50 -7.14 4.75
N MET A 205 -0.02 -7.63 5.90
CA MET A 205 1.40 -7.75 6.24
C MET A 205 2.13 -8.78 5.36
N ASP A 206 1.56 -9.97 5.15
CA ASP A 206 2.15 -10.99 4.28
C ASP A 206 2.32 -10.45 2.85
N ASN A 207 1.33 -9.70 2.37
CA ASN A 207 1.40 -9.02 1.07
C ASN A 207 2.50 -7.95 1.05
N ALA A 208 2.57 -7.09 2.08
CA ALA A 208 3.59 -6.06 2.19
C ALA A 208 5.00 -6.65 2.26
N GLU A 209 5.20 -7.74 3.01
CA GLU A 209 6.48 -8.44 3.11
C GLU A 209 6.90 -9.01 1.75
N SER A 210 5.96 -9.58 0.98
CA SER A 210 6.22 -10.07 -0.37
C SER A 210 6.67 -8.99 -1.37
N MET A 211 6.46 -7.72 -1.00
CA MET A 211 6.84 -6.52 -1.75
C MET A 211 8.05 -5.80 -1.16
N GLY A 212 8.64 -6.31 -0.07
CA GLY A 212 9.76 -5.67 0.62
C GLY A 212 9.38 -4.46 1.49
N ILE A 213 8.09 -4.25 1.72
CA ILE A 213 7.56 -3.09 2.44
C ILE A 213 7.34 -3.46 3.90
N GLY A 214 7.66 -2.54 4.81
CA GLY A 214 7.38 -2.73 6.23
C GLY A 214 8.57 -3.07 7.11
N LYS A 215 9.75 -3.34 6.53
CA LYS A 215 10.99 -3.58 7.30
C LYS A 215 11.67 -2.29 7.77
N SER A 216 11.32 -1.16 7.18
CA SER A 216 11.89 0.14 7.53
C SER A 216 11.16 0.78 8.71
N THR A 217 11.92 1.57 9.47
CA THR A 217 11.41 2.47 10.50
C THR A 217 11.07 3.86 9.96
N ASP A 218 11.36 4.13 8.68
CA ASP A 218 11.25 5.45 8.06
C ASP A 218 9.78 5.86 7.76
N PRO A 219 9.29 6.97 8.34
CA PRO A 219 7.98 7.54 8.04
C PRO A 219 7.74 7.94 6.58
N SER A 220 8.80 8.15 5.78
CA SER A 220 8.67 8.48 4.34
C SER A 220 7.90 7.39 3.54
N GLN A 221 7.82 6.17 4.08
CA GLN A 221 7.13 5.05 3.44
C GLN A 221 5.60 5.11 3.56
N ILE A 222 5.02 6.07 4.29
CA ILE A 222 3.57 6.23 4.44
C ILE A 222 2.85 6.33 3.10
N GLU A 223 3.40 7.10 2.15
CA GLU A 223 2.75 7.29 0.86
C GLU A 223 2.72 6.00 0.03
N VAL A 224 3.81 5.25 0.07
CA VAL A 224 3.93 3.94 -0.57
C VAL A 224 2.97 2.96 0.08
N VAL A 225 2.98 2.87 1.41
CA VAL A 225 2.11 1.96 2.17
C VAL A 225 0.64 2.34 1.97
N SER A 226 0.24 3.60 2.10
CA SER A 226 -1.14 4.05 1.88
C SER A 226 -1.64 3.77 0.46
N SER A 227 -0.80 3.96 -0.56
CA SER A 227 -1.10 3.59 -1.94
C SER A 227 -1.33 2.09 -2.10
N MET A 228 -0.68 1.25 -1.28
CA MET A 228 -0.87 -0.21 -1.26
C MET A 228 -2.02 -0.70 -0.38
N LEU A 229 -2.28 -0.04 0.75
CA LEU A 229 -3.36 -0.34 1.69
C LEU A 229 -4.74 -0.09 1.10
N ASN A 230 -4.79 0.70 0.04
CA ASN A 230 -5.80 0.54 -0.99
C ASN A 230 -5.62 -0.84 -1.63
N SER A 231 -5.86 -1.91 -0.88
CA SER A 231 -5.79 -3.34 -1.22
C SER A 231 -6.61 -3.73 -2.46
N ASN A 232 -7.41 -2.78 -2.94
CA ASN A 232 -8.06 -2.87 -4.23
C ASN A 232 -7.20 -2.41 -5.41
N MET A 233 -6.10 -1.68 -5.26
CA MET A 233 -5.38 -1.12 -6.41
C MET A 233 -4.57 -2.16 -7.16
N LEU A 234 -3.79 -2.99 -6.46
CA LEU A 234 -3.05 -4.09 -7.11
C LEU A 234 -4.00 -5.10 -7.76
N SER A 235 -5.15 -5.38 -7.13
CA SER A 235 -6.18 -6.27 -7.66
C SER A 235 -7.05 -5.63 -8.75
N LYS A 236 -7.27 -4.31 -8.71
CA LYS A 236 -7.98 -3.53 -9.76
C LYS A 236 -7.07 -3.11 -10.91
N MET A 237 -5.75 -3.15 -10.75
CA MET A 237 -4.80 -2.98 -11.83
C MET A 237 -4.94 -4.20 -12.74
N LYS A 238 -5.97 -4.20 -13.57
CA LYS A 238 -6.25 -5.24 -14.54
C LYS A 238 -5.26 -5.10 -15.70
N LEU A 239 -3.99 -5.36 -15.42
CA LEU A 239 -3.12 -5.90 -16.45
C LEU A 239 -3.55 -7.36 -16.60
N ASP A 240 -4.64 -7.58 -17.32
CA ASP A 240 -5.07 -8.93 -17.65
C ASP A 240 -3.98 -9.61 -18.51
N LYS A 241 -3.88 -10.94 -18.40
CA LYS A 241 -2.93 -11.74 -19.19
C LYS A 241 -3.08 -11.38 -20.68
N SER A 242 -4.29 -11.04 -21.14
CA SER A 242 -4.59 -10.52 -22.48
C SER A 242 -3.92 -9.19 -22.82
N SER A 243 -4.03 -8.13 -22.01
CA SER A 243 -3.38 -6.83 -22.29
C SER A 243 -1.86 -6.92 -22.20
N ILE A 244 -1.35 -7.71 -21.26
CA ILE A 244 0.08 -8.01 -21.20
C ILE A 244 0.50 -8.86 -22.39
N ASN A 245 -0.27 -9.86 -22.80
CA ASN A 245 0.00 -10.63 -24.00
C ASN A 245 -0.10 -9.79 -25.26
N ASN A 246 -0.95 -8.77 -25.31
CA ASN A 246 -1.01 -7.83 -26.43
C ASN A 246 0.19 -6.88 -26.42
N PHE A 247 0.60 -6.40 -25.25
CA PHE A 247 1.84 -5.63 -25.05
C PHE A 247 3.07 -6.45 -25.47
N VAL A 248 3.18 -7.67 -24.95
CA VAL A 248 4.21 -8.64 -25.24
C VAL A 248 4.19 -9.02 -26.71
N LYS A 249 3.04 -9.35 -27.32
CA LYS A 249 2.92 -9.64 -28.76
C LYS A 249 3.34 -8.43 -29.60
N HIS A 250 2.93 -7.21 -29.22
CA HIS A 250 3.33 -5.97 -29.92
C HIS A 250 4.85 -5.79 -29.91
N ILE A 251 5.49 -6.05 -28.77
CA ILE A 251 6.95 -5.98 -28.62
C ILE A 251 7.65 -7.15 -29.32
N VAL A 252 7.20 -8.40 -29.13
CA VAL A 252 7.80 -9.63 -29.65
C VAL A 252 7.69 -9.74 -31.16
N ASN A 253 6.54 -9.41 -31.75
CA ASN A 253 6.36 -9.46 -33.20
C ASN A 253 7.28 -8.48 -33.94
N ARG A 254 7.84 -7.48 -33.24
CA ARG A 254 8.81 -6.51 -33.77
C ARG A 254 10.24 -6.78 -33.32
N ALA A 255 10.41 -7.33 -32.13
CA ALA A 255 11.67 -7.86 -31.62
C ALA A 255 12.04 -9.23 -32.23
N SER A 256 11.34 -9.71 -33.26
CA SER A 256 11.63 -10.97 -33.96
C SER A 256 12.98 -10.99 -34.68
N GLN A 257 13.65 -9.84 -34.82
CA GLN A 257 15.07 -9.77 -35.22
C GLN A 257 16.04 -9.93 -34.03
N THR A 258 15.53 -10.12 -32.82
CA THR A 258 16.23 -9.88 -31.57
C THR A 258 15.92 -10.98 -30.56
N VAL A 259 16.25 -12.21 -30.95
CA VAL A 259 16.00 -13.42 -30.17
C VAL A 259 16.82 -13.40 -28.87
N GLY A 260 16.12 -13.16 -27.76
CA GLY A 260 16.54 -13.52 -26.41
C GLY A 260 15.43 -14.16 -25.56
N GLY A 261 14.24 -14.35 -26.15
CA GLY A 261 13.11 -14.97 -25.47
C GLY A 261 13.22 -16.50 -25.51
N LYS A 262 13.26 -17.15 -24.35
CA LYS A 262 13.00 -18.58 -24.27
C LYS A 262 11.48 -18.74 -24.23
N CYS A 263 10.92 -19.48 -25.18
CA CYS A 263 9.58 -20.02 -25.05
C CYS A 263 9.74 -21.36 -24.34
N GLU A 264 9.21 -21.51 -23.14
CA GLU A 264 9.04 -22.84 -22.56
C GLU A 264 7.59 -23.22 -22.69
N THR A 265 7.41 -24.44 -23.16
CA THR A 265 6.12 -25.07 -23.21
C THR A 265 5.89 -25.77 -21.89
N ILE A 266 4.81 -25.43 -21.20
CA ILE A 266 4.47 -26.02 -19.90
C ILE A 266 3.12 -26.70 -20.06
N ASP A 267 3.06 -27.95 -19.61
CA ASP A 267 1.82 -28.69 -19.53
C ASP A 267 1.11 -28.25 -18.23
N GLU A 268 0.00 -27.52 -18.35
CA GLU A 268 -0.83 -27.05 -17.24
C GLU A 268 -2.11 -27.89 -17.14
N SER A 269 -2.61 -28.16 -15.94
CA SER A 269 -3.86 -28.91 -15.75
C SER A 269 -5.02 -28.22 -16.47
N ILE A 270 -5.88 -28.98 -17.15
CA ILE A 270 -7.08 -28.43 -17.81
C ILE A 270 -8.03 -27.70 -16.84
N PHE A 271 -7.94 -28.01 -15.53
CA PHE A 271 -8.79 -27.41 -14.50
C PHE A 271 -8.25 -26.05 -14.03
N ASP A 272 -6.96 -25.82 -14.21
CA ASP A 272 -6.26 -24.58 -13.84
C ASP A 272 -5.99 -23.67 -15.05
N ALA A 273 -6.10 -24.22 -16.27
CA ALA A 273 -5.88 -23.50 -17.51
C ALA A 273 -6.95 -22.41 -17.76
N GLU A 274 -6.51 -21.18 -17.99
CA GLU A 274 -7.40 -20.04 -18.30
C GLU A 274 -7.98 -20.10 -19.73
N ASP A 275 -7.20 -20.62 -20.68
CA ASP A 275 -7.58 -20.82 -22.08
C ASP A 275 -7.22 -22.26 -22.50
N ILE A 276 -8.16 -22.93 -23.17
CA ILE A 276 -8.00 -24.32 -23.62
C ILE A 276 -7.94 -24.32 -25.16
N ASP A 277 -6.72 -24.32 -25.70
CA ASP A 277 -6.49 -24.44 -27.14
C ASP A 277 -6.35 -25.92 -27.57
N GLU A 278 -5.34 -26.61 -27.03
CA GLU A 278 -5.02 -28.01 -27.39
C GLU A 278 -4.86 -28.85 -26.11
N ILE A 279 -5.75 -29.83 -25.93
CA ILE A 279 -5.73 -30.76 -24.80
C ILE A 279 -4.85 -31.95 -25.19
N LYS A 280 -3.80 -32.20 -24.41
CA LYS A 280 -3.00 -33.42 -24.50
C LYS A 280 -3.57 -34.51 -23.59
N ASN A 281 -3.20 -35.75 -23.89
CA ASN A 281 -3.63 -36.95 -23.17
C ASN A 281 -5.15 -37.17 -23.18
N ILE A 282 -5.83 -36.87 -24.30
CA ILE A 282 -7.29 -37.03 -24.43
C ILE A 282 -7.74 -38.48 -24.13
N GLU A 283 -6.87 -39.47 -24.34
CA GLU A 283 -7.10 -40.86 -23.93
C GLU A 283 -7.40 -41.01 -22.43
N ASN A 284 -6.99 -40.07 -21.59
CA ASN A 284 -7.28 -40.07 -20.15
C ASN A 284 -8.74 -39.74 -19.82
N PHE A 285 -9.55 -39.29 -20.80
CA PHE A 285 -11.01 -39.25 -20.65
C PHE A 285 -11.65 -40.63 -20.44
N LEU A 286 -10.93 -41.71 -20.71
CA LEU A 286 -11.45 -43.08 -20.59
C LEU A 286 -11.70 -43.52 -19.14
N HIS A 287 -11.12 -42.86 -18.13
CA HIS A 287 -11.30 -43.22 -16.73
C HIS A 287 -11.20 -42.01 -15.80
N GLU A 288 -12.17 -41.82 -14.91
CA GLU A 288 -12.31 -40.64 -14.04
C GLU A 288 -11.06 -40.36 -13.17
N ALA A 289 -10.37 -41.41 -12.72
CA ALA A 289 -9.13 -41.28 -11.96
C ALA A 289 -7.93 -40.68 -12.74
N LEU A 290 -8.03 -40.56 -14.07
CA LEU A 290 -6.97 -40.02 -14.94
C LEU A 290 -7.25 -38.60 -15.39
N PHE A 291 -8.35 -37.98 -14.92
CA PHE A 291 -8.70 -36.62 -15.31
C PHE A 291 -7.66 -35.59 -14.87
N ASP A 292 -6.98 -35.83 -13.74
CA ASP A 292 -5.91 -34.97 -13.26
C ASP A 292 -4.67 -34.99 -14.18
N ASP A 293 -4.54 -35.99 -15.05
CA ASP A 293 -3.45 -36.14 -16.02
C ASP A 293 -3.77 -35.49 -17.39
N LEU A 294 -4.94 -34.84 -17.51
CA LEU A 294 -5.29 -34.03 -18.67
C LEU A 294 -4.60 -32.67 -18.57
N VAL A 295 -3.81 -32.35 -19.60
CA VAL A 295 -3.00 -31.12 -19.61
C VAL A 295 -3.24 -30.32 -20.89
N VAL A 296 -3.20 -29.01 -20.76
CA VAL A 296 -3.17 -28.05 -21.87
C VAL A 296 -1.74 -27.60 -22.06
N GLU A 297 -1.31 -27.52 -23.31
CA GLU A 297 -0.01 -27.00 -23.66
C GLU A 297 -0.01 -25.46 -23.63
N ASP A 298 0.43 -24.83 -22.53
CA ASP A 298 0.58 -23.37 -22.46
C ASP A 298 1.99 -22.95 -22.87
N LYS A 299 2.09 -21.86 -23.65
CA LYS A 299 3.36 -21.28 -24.07
C LYS A 299 3.71 -20.12 -23.16
N LYS A 300 4.64 -20.33 -22.23
CA LYS A 300 5.19 -19.22 -21.43
C LYS A 300 6.34 -18.56 -22.17
N TYR A 301 6.12 -17.31 -22.54
CA TYR A 301 7.14 -16.45 -23.13
C TYR A 301 7.95 -15.79 -22.01
N TYR A 302 9.19 -16.25 -21.81
CA TYR A 302 10.14 -15.54 -20.95
C TYR A 302 10.84 -14.47 -21.78
N LEU A 303 10.36 -13.25 -21.68
CA LEU A 303 11.07 -12.09 -22.21
C LEU A 303 11.94 -11.52 -21.10
N ASN A 304 13.20 -11.26 -21.41
CA ASN A 304 14.18 -10.75 -20.45
C ASN A 304 14.42 -9.25 -20.71
N PHE A 305 13.38 -8.42 -20.51
CA PHE A 305 13.54 -6.98 -20.64
C PHE A 305 14.32 -6.42 -19.44
N ASP A 306 15.18 -5.45 -19.70
CA ASP A 306 15.64 -4.54 -18.64
C ASP A 306 14.53 -3.49 -18.44
N LEU A 307 14.09 -3.28 -17.21
CA LEU A 307 13.04 -2.31 -16.88
C LEU A 307 13.64 -1.09 -16.19
N TYR A 308 13.43 0.10 -16.75
CA TYR A 308 13.86 1.37 -16.19
C TYR A 308 12.63 2.13 -15.71
N ILE A 309 12.61 2.49 -14.43
CA ILE A 309 11.50 3.17 -13.79
C ILE A 309 11.93 4.57 -13.43
N ASP A 310 11.22 5.55 -13.97
CA ASP A 310 11.40 6.95 -13.65
C ASP A 310 11.02 7.20 -12.19
N ASP A 311 11.95 7.78 -11.45
CA ASP A 311 11.82 8.12 -10.05
C ASP A 311 12.05 9.63 -9.80
N SER A 312 12.02 10.43 -10.86
CA SER A 312 12.15 11.89 -10.82
C SER A 312 11.04 12.56 -10.01
N GLY A 313 11.19 13.86 -9.77
CA GLY A 313 10.24 14.65 -8.99
C GLY A 313 8.85 14.73 -9.60
N SER A 314 8.72 14.72 -10.94
CA SER A 314 7.43 14.78 -11.62
C SER A 314 6.59 13.52 -11.40
N MET A 315 7.24 12.41 -11.08
CA MET A 315 6.58 11.15 -10.69
C MET A 315 5.84 11.24 -9.33
N THR A 316 6.01 12.32 -8.56
CA THR A 316 5.20 12.60 -7.36
C THR A 316 3.78 13.09 -7.69
N CYS A 317 3.53 13.51 -8.94
CA CYS A 317 2.22 13.94 -9.38
C CYS A 317 1.18 12.81 -9.21
N LYS A 318 -0.04 13.19 -8.84
CA LYS A 318 -1.14 12.25 -8.60
C LYS A 318 -2.02 12.14 -9.83
N THR A 319 -2.33 10.91 -10.20
CA THR A 319 -3.30 10.57 -11.24
C THR A 319 -4.52 9.87 -10.63
N ASN A 320 -5.67 9.99 -11.31
CA ASN A 320 -6.87 9.27 -10.93
C ASN A 320 -6.76 7.82 -11.39
N PHE A 321 -6.64 6.90 -10.44
CA PHE A 321 -6.60 5.48 -10.69
C PHE A 321 -7.75 4.76 -9.95
N THR A 322 -8.74 4.26 -10.69
CA THR A 322 -9.85 3.45 -10.14
C THR A 322 -10.64 4.12 -9.00
N ASN A 323 -10.94 5.41 -9.18
CA ASN A 323 -11.59 6.30 -8.20
C ASN A 323 -10.74 6.58 -6.96
N SER A 324 -9.42 6.66 -7.13
CA SER A 324 -8.49 6.95 -6.05
C SER A 324 -7.25 7.64 -6.63
N ASN A 325 -6.71 8.64 -5.92
CA ASN A 325 -5.53 9.36 -6.36
C ASN A 325 -4.26 8.58 -6.00
N VAL A 326 -3.41 8.30 -6.99
CA VAL A 326 -2.15 7.55 -6.84
C VAL A 326 -1.02 8.35 -7.46
N THR A 327 0.16 8.35 -6.85
CA THR A 327 1.33 8.96 -7.49
C THR A 327 1.79 8.14 -8.68
N LEU A 328 2.26 8.82 -9.74
CA LEU A 328 2.83 8.15 -10.91
C LEU A 328 4.00 7.22 -10.53
N ARG A 329 4.76 7.59 -9.49
CA ARG A 329 5.81 6.76 -8.87
C ARG A 329 5.27 5.46 -8.28
N ALA A 330 4.19 5.51 -7.49
CA ALA A 330 3.60 4.29 -6.93
C ALA A 330 3.05 3.40 -8.05
N LEU A 331 2.42 4.02 -9.04
CA LEU A 331 1.86 3.37 -10.21
C LEU A 331 2.90 2.66 -11.09
N SER A 332 4.02 3.33 -11.38
CA SER A 332 5.13 2.76 -12.16
C SER A 332 5.76 1.56 -11.46
N ARG A 333 5.92 1.63 -10.13
CA ARG A 333 6.43 0.52 -9.31
C ARG A 333 5.43 -0.63 -9.21
N MET A 334 4.13 -0.35 -9.14
CA MET A 334 3.09 -1.39 -9.24
C MET A 334 3.12 -2.11 -10.60
N PHE A 335 3.31 -1.36 -11.68
CA PHE A 335 3.49 -1.91 -13.02
C PHE A 335 4.70 -2.83 -13.09
N ALA A 336 5.85 -2.35 -12.60
CA ALA A 336 7.09 -3.12 -12.51
C ALA A 336 6.93 -4.42 -11.71
N PHE A 337 6.28 -4.34 -10.54
CA PHE A 337 6.02 -5.51 -9.69
C PHE A 337 5.17 -6.56 -10.41
N LYS A 338 4.21 -6.14 -11.24
CA LYS A 338 3.41 -7.08 -12.04
C LYS A 338 4.21 -7.74 -13.15
N LEU A 339 5.03 -6.99 -13.89
CA LEU A 339 5.89 -7.57 -14.92
C LEU A 339 6.91 -8.55 -14.31
N ASP A 340 7.46 -8.24 -13.14
CA ASP A 340 8.34 -9.13 -12.37
C ASP A 340 7.62 -10.41 -11.94
N LYS A 341 6.40 -10.30 -11.39
CA LYS A 341 5.58 -11.46 -11.00
C LYS A 341 5.23 -12.39 -12.17
N LEU A 342 5.22 -11.86 -13.40
CA LEU A 342 4.98 -12.62 -14.63
C LEU A 342 6.28 -13.14 -15.27
N ASN A 343 7.43 -12.94 -14.62
CA ASN A 343 8.75 -13.33 -15.12
C ASN A 343 9.09 -12.72 -16.50
N LEU A 344 8.64 -11.48 -16.75
CA LEU A 344 8.91 -10.73 -17.98
C LEU A 344 10.08 -9.74 -17.85
N VAL A 345 10.66 -9.62 -16.66
CA VAL A 345 11.72 -8.67 -16.35
C VAL A 345 12.96 -9.41 -15.87
N LYS A 346 14.12 -8.99 -16.36
CA LYS A 346 15.41 -9.53 -15.93
C LYS A 346 16.05 -8.66 -14.85
N ASP A 347 16.24 -7.38 -15.17
CA ASP A 347 16.86 -6.40 -14.27
C ASP A 347 15.93 -5.19 -14.15
N ILE A 348 15.74 -4.69 -12.92
CA ILE A 348 14.97 -3.47 -12.66
C ILE A 348 15.92 -2.36 -12.23
N TYR A 349 15.76 -1.17 -12.80
CA TYR A 349 16.52 0.02 -12.50
C TYR A 349 15.58 1.15 -12.10
N LEU A 350 15.96 1.91 -11.07
CA LEU A 350 15.40 3.25 -10.84
C LEU A 350 16.32 4.26 -11.52
N PHE A 351 15.76 5.28 -12.14
CA PHE A 351 16.52 6.39 -12.69
C PHE A 351 15.87 7.73 -12.37
N ALA A 352 16.69 8.77 -12.26
CA ALA A 352 16.25 10.16 -12.18
C ALA A 352 17.22 11.01 -13.02
N HIS A 353 18.00 11.88 -12.38
CA HIS A 353 18.94 12.77 -13.06
C HIS A 353 20.19 12.03 -13.56
N THR A 354 21.06 12.75 -14.27
CA THR A 354 22.29 12.19 -14.84
C THR A 354 23.16 11.52 -13.78
N ASN A 355 23.62 10.30 -14.08
CA ASN A 355 24.37 9.40 -13.20
C ASN A 355 23.59 8.89 -11.98
N ALA A 356 22.28 9.14 -11.92
CA ALA A 356 21.40 8.68 -10.87
C ALA A 356 20.54 7.53 -11.38
N MET A 357 21.20 6.44 -11.81
CA MET A 357 20.57 5.18 -12.20
C MET A 357 21.12 4.05 -11.35
N GLU A 358 20.24 3.33 -10.67
CA GLU A 358 20.59 2.27 -9.74
C GLU A 358 19.81 0.99 -10.07
N LYS A 359 20.52 -0.13 -10.16
CA LYS A 359 19.87 -1.45 -10.21
C LYS A 359 19.26 -1.76 -8.85
N ILE A 360 17.97 -2.05 -8.82
CA ILE A 360 17.25 -2.39 -7.60
C ILE A 360 16.81 -3.85 -7.59
N THR A 361 16.62 -4.39 -6.40
CA THR A 361 15.98 -5.68 -6.19
C THR A 361 14.50 -5.50 -5.90
N LYS A 362 13.74 -6.60 -5.95
CA LYS A 362 12.31 -6.62 -5.63
C LYS A 362 12.01 -6.05 -4.24
N GLU A 363 12.88 -6.33 -3.27
CA GLU A 363 12.73 -5.86 -1.89
C GLU A 363 12.85 -4.34 -1.77
N ASN A 364 13.57 -3.72 -2.71
CA ASN A 364 13.84 -2.29 -2.69
C ASN A 364 12.97 -1.49 -3.66
N LEU A 365 12.14 -2.17 -4.47
CA LEU A 365 11.32 -1.57 -5.52
C LEU A 365 10.43 -0.43 -5.02
N PHE A 366 9.89 -0.59 -3.82
CA PHE A 366 8.95 0.36 -3.25
C PHE A 366 9.58 1.29 -2.21
N THR A 367 10.74 0.94 -1.68
CA THR A 367 11.37 1.63 -0.55
C THR A 367 12.50 2.57 -0.97
N ARG A 368 13.18 2.28 -2.08
CA ARG A 368 14.26 3.11 -2.61
C ARG A 368 13.70 4.35 -3.30
N ILE A 369 14.33 5.51 -3.10
CA ILE A 369 13.98 6.78 -3.75
C ILE A 369 15.28 7.48 -4.18
N ILE A 370 15.33 7.96 -5.42
CA ILE A 370 16.47 8.73 -5.97
C ILE A 370 16.11 10.22 -6.06
N ASP A 371 14.93 10.54 -6.62
CA ASP A 371 14.42 11.90 -6.83
C ASP A 371 15.32 12.83 -7.70
N GLY A 372 14.76 13.96 -8.14
CA GLY A 372 15.45 14.97 -8.95
C GLY A 372 14.89 15.12 -10.37
N GLY A 373 15.73 15.59 -11.29
CA GLY A 373 15.36 15.71 -12.72
C GLY A 373 15.25 14.35 -13.41
N THR A 374 14.90 14.37 -14.69
CA THR A 374 14.77 13.16 -15.52
C THR A 374 15.90 13.12 -16.53
N ASP A 375 16.52 11.95 -16.70
CA ASP A 375 17.50 11.66 -17.74
C ASP A 375 17.19 10.26 -18.30
N ILE A 376 16.47 10.24 -19.41
CA ILE A 376 16.14 9.04 -20.18
C ILE A 376 17.34 8.59 -21.02
N GLN A 377 18.22 9.51 -21.40
CA GLN A 377 19.39 9.21 -22.24
C GLN A 377 20.27 8.14 -21.58
N GLN A 378 20.55 8.23 -20.27
CA GLN A 378 21.33 7.21 -19.55
C GLN A 378 20.70 5.80 -19.63
N CYS A 379 19.37 5.71 -19.65
CA CYS A 379 18.66 4.43 -19.77
C CYS A 379 18.85 3.83 -21.15
N ILE A 380 18.75 4.65 -22.19
CA ILE A 380 18.96 4.21 -23.58
C ILE A 380 20.42 3.82 -23.80
N GLU A 381 21.38 4.59 -23.29
CA GLU A 381 22.80 4.27 -23.36
C GLU A 381 23.12 2.94 -22.66
N ASN A 382 22.53 2.69 -21.49
CA ASN A 382 22.69 1.41 -20.81
C ASN A 382 22.07 0.25 -21.60
N ALA A 383 20.87 0.43 -22.17
CA ALA A 383 20.24 -0.57 -23.03
C ALA A 383 21.10 -0.89 -24.28
N LYS A 384 21.68 0.14 -24.92
CA LYS A 384 22.64 -0.03 -26.03
C LYS A 384 23.87 -0.82 -25.59
N LYS A 385 24.43 -0.48 -24.42
CA LYS A 385 25.61 -1.14 -23.86
C LYS A 385 25.36 -2.61 -23.52
N THR A 386 24.20 -2.94 -22.97
CA THR A 386 23.84 -4.34 -22.65
C THR A 386 23.30 -5.10 -23.87
N ASN A 387 22.95 -4.38 -24.94
CA ASN A 387 22.35 -4.91 -26.16
C ASN A 387 21.06 -5.73 -25.91
N ARG A 388 20.32 -5.37 -24.86
CA ARG A 388 19.09 -6.05 -24.44
C ARG A 388 17.88 -5.16 -24.72
N PRO A 389 16.70 -5.77 -24.96
CA PRO A 389 15.48 -5.00 -25.07
C PRO A 389 15.12 -4.40 -23.71
N ALA A 390 14.60 -3.18 -23.74
CA ALA A 390 14.37 -2.37 -22.56
C ALA A 390 12.99 -1.73 -22.58
N ILE A 391 12.37 -1.63 -21.41
CA ILE A 391 11.14 -0.88 -21.20
C ILE A 391 11.48 0.29 -20.27
N ILE A 392 11.15 1.51 -20.67
CA ILE A 392 11.28 2.73 -19.88
C ILE A 392 9.88 3.19 -19.48
N VAL A 393 9.63 3.29 -18.18
CA VAL A 393 8.35 3.75 -17.61
C VAL A 393 8.54 5.16 -17.07
N THR A 394 7.83 6.14 -17.63
CA THR A 394 8.01 7.58 -17.35
C THR A 394 6.70 8.33 -17.56
N ASP A 395 6.62 9.58 -17.11
CA ASP A 395 5.58 10.53 -17.52
C ASP A 395 5.91 11.24 -18.84
N GLY A 396 7.10 10.99 -19.41
CA GLY A 396 7.52 11.49 -20.72
C GLY A 396 8.13 12.89 -20.69
N TRP A 397 8.46 13.43 -19.51
CA TRP A 397 9.01 14.77 -19.38
C TRP A 397 10.54 14.77 -19.37
N ASP A 398 11.14 14.73 -20.57
CA ASP A 398 12.58 14.83 -20.76
C ASP A 398 12.95 15.30 -22.19
N HIS A 399 14.19 15.74 -22.41
CA HIS A 399 14.73 16.14 -23.71
C HIS A 399 16.06 15.44 -23.99
N PHE A 400 16.12 14.67 -25.09
CA PHE A 400 17.33 13.97 -25.54
C PHE A 400 17.48 14.08 -27.07
N ASN A 401 18.64 13.74 -27.61
CA ASN A 401 18.90 13.85 -29.04
C ASN A 401 18.33 12.64 -29.79
N MET A 402 17.19 12.81 -30.44
CA MET A 402 16.49 11.73 -31.14
C MET A 402 17.37 10.92 -32.10
N GLU A 403 18.24 11.58 -32.88
CA GLU A 403 19.08 10.88 -33.87
C GLU A 403 20.20 10.07 -33.23
N LYS A 404 20.85 10.63 -32.21
CA LYS A 404 21.96 9.98 -31.50
C LYS A 404 21.45 8.90 -30.56
N ASP A 405 20.34 9.17 -29.88
CA ASP A 405 19.88 8.40 -28.74
C ASP A 405 18.84 7.35 -29.12
N TYR A 406 18.28 7.37 -30.33
CA TYR A 406 17.39 6.30 -30.81
C TYR A 406 17.97 4.89 -30.65
N TYR A 407 17.13 3.96 -30.20
CA TYR A 407 17.44 2.54 -30.16
C TYR A 407 16.19 1.71 -30.47
N ASP A 408 16.30 0.81 -31.45
CA ASP A 408 15.21 -0.05 -31.93
C ASP A 408 14.72 -1.09 -30.90
N LYS A 409 15.45 -1.25 -29.79
CA LYS A 409 15.12 -2.18 -28.70
C LYS A 409 14.59 -1.51 -27.44
N VAL A 410 14.42 -0.19 -27.44
CA VAL A 410 13.83 0.56 -26.32
C VAL A 410 12.35 0.79 -26.59
N TYR A 411 11.53 0.53 -25.58
CA TYR A 411 10.09 0.75 -25.61
C TYR A 411 9.70 1.63 -24.43
N PHE A 412 8.72 2.49 -24.62
CA PHE A 412 8.23 3.42 -23.62
C PHE A 412 6.82 3.03 -23.16
N VAL A 413 6.63 3.04 -21.84
CA VAL A 413 5.32 3.06 -21.19
C VAL A 413 5.16 4.43 -20.55
N VAL A 414 4.32 5.26 -21.15
CA VAL A 414 4.10 6.64 -20.72
C VAL A 414 2.85 6.71 -19.85
N LEU A 415 3.01 7.20 -18.63
CA LEU A 415 1.95 7.31 -17.63
C LEU A 415 1.33 8.71 -17.65
N ASP A 416 0.01 8.79 -17.81
CA ASP A 416 -0.80 10.01 -17.62
C ASP A 416 -0.26 11.28 -18.31
N CYS A 417 0.16 11.14 -19.57
CA CYS A 417 0.72 12.23 -20.36
C CYS A 417 -0.06 12.45 -21.64
N ASN A 418 -0.47 13.69 -21.90
CA ASN A 418 -1.29 14.05 -23.06
C ASN A 418 -0.48 14.32 -24.33
N GLU A 419 0.79 14.68 -24.18
CA GLU A 419 1.65 15.18 -25.25
C GLU A 419 3.12 14.91 -24.92
N LEU A 420 3.86 14.36 -25.88
CA LEU A 420 5.28 14.10 -25.75
C LEU A 420 6.08 15.11 -26.58
N PRO A 421 7.29 15.50 -26.11
CA PRO A 421 8.22 16.32 -26.90
C PRO A 421 8.67 15.62 -28.19
N ASP A 422 9.16 16.40 -29.14
CA ASP A 422 9.60 15.93 -30.47
C ASP A 422 10.73 14.90 -30.41
N CYS A 423 11.50 14.85 -29.32
CA CYS A 423 12.54 13.83 -29.12
C CYS A 423 11.98 12.38 -29.15
N PHE A 424 10.67 12.22 -28.95
CA PHE A 424 9.98 10.93 -29.02
C PHE A 424 9.44 10.58 -30.42
N GLU A 425 9.50 11.48 -31.42
CA GLU A 425 8.86 11.31 -32.73
C GLU A 425 9.29 9.99 -33.40
N LYS A 426 10.60 9.73 -33.49
CA LYS A 426 11.14 8.51 -34.09
C LYS A 426 10.72 7.24 -33.35
N PHE A 427 10.56 7.29 -32.03
CA PHE A 427 10.02 6.17 -31.27
C PHE A 427 8.52 5.98 -31.51
N SER A 428 7.76 7.07 -31.69
CA SER A 428 6.34 7.01 -32.05
C SER A 428 6.14 6.43 -33.45
N ASP A 429 6.90 6.88 -34.45
CA ASP A 429 6.87 6.37 -35.82
C ASP A 429 7.13 4.86 -35.89
N ASN A 430 8.07 4.40 -35.06
CA ASN A 430 8.40 2.98 -34.95
C ASN A 430 7.47 2.19 -34.01
N LYS A 431 6.41 2.83 -33.49
CA LYS A 431 5.40 2.29 -32.57
C LYS A 431 6.01 1.70 -31.29
N GLN A 432 7.06 2.32 -30.77
CA GLN A 432 7.76 1.93 -29.55
C GLN A 432 7.19 2.61 -28.30
N ILE A 433 6.13 3.41 -28.45
CA ILE A 433 5.49 4.15 -27.35
C ILE A 433 4.08 3.63 -27.11
N LEU A 434 3.81 3.27 -25.86
CA LEU A 434 2.50 2.93 -25.35
C LEU A 434 2.13 3.87 -24.21
N PHE A 435 0.94 4.43 -24.29
CA PHE A 435 0.37 5.22 -23.20
C PHE A 435 -0.41 4.30 -22.28
N TRP A 436 -0.38 4.59 -20.99
CA TRP A 436 -1.20 3.88 -20.01
C TRP A 436 -2.13 4.88 -19.33
N SER A 437 -3.44 4.68 -19.53
CA SER A 437 -4.50 5.48 -18.92
C SER A 437 -5.70 4.59 -18.63
N ASP A 438 -6.41 4.84 -17.54
CA ASP A 438 -7.64 4.13 -17.16
C ASP A 438 -7.56 2.58 -17.22
N ASN A 439 -6.44 1.99 -16.75
CA ASN A 439 -6.16 0.55 -16.82
C ASN A 439 -6.03 -0.03 -18.24
N LYS A 440 -5.81 0.79 -19.27
CA LYS A 440 -5.67 0.32 -20.64
C LYS A 440 -4.39 0.85 -21.27
N PHE A 441 -3.77 0.01 -22.09
CA PHE A 441 -2.74 0.47 -23.00
C PHE A 441 -3.38 1.14 -24.21
N MET A 442 -2.86 2.30 -24.55
CA MET A 442 -3.21 3.05 -25.74
C MET A 442 -2.00 3.16 -26.66
N SER A 443 -2.22 2.99 -27.96
CA SER A 443 -1.17 3.22 -28.95
C SER A 443 -0.95 4.72 -29.18
N SER A 444 0.28 5.11 -29.43
CA SER A 444 0.57 6.45 -29.96
C SER A 444 0.04 6.60 -31.39
N LYS A 445 -0.52 7.76 -31.73
CA LYS A 445 -0.61 8.22 -33.13
C LYS A 445 -0.07 9.65 -33.21
N LEU A 446 0.90 9.87 -34.10
CA LEU A 446 1.36 11.22 -34.44
C LEU A 446 0.20 12.04 -35.01
N HIS A 447 0.03 13.27 -34.50
CA HIS A 447 -1.01 14.17 -34.96
C HIS A 447 -0.36 15.49 -35.41
N LYS A 448 -0.17 15.64 -36.73
CA LYS A 448 0.30 16.91 -37.30
C LYS A 448 -0.79 17.97 -37.24
N TYR A 449 -0.70 18.91 -36.31
CA TYR A 449 -1.36 20.21 -36.39
C TYR A 449 -0.42 21.28 -35.84
N GLY A 450 0.03 22.19 -36.70
CA GLY A 450 0.69 23.42 -36.28
C GLY A 450 -0.34 24.41 -35.74
N TYR A 451 0.04 25.20 -34.74
CA TYR A 451 -0.68 26.43 -34.40
C TYR A 451 0.28 27.54 -34.00
N ASN A 452 0.27 28.59 -34.81
CA ASN A 452 0.84 29.94 -34.59
C ASN A 452 2.28 30.00 -34.08
N GLY A 453 3.25 29.74 -34.97
CA GLY A 453 4.56 30.36 -34.81
C GLY A 453 5.67 29.66 -35.57
N GLU A 454 5.90 28.38 -35.26
CA GLU A 454 6.95 27.56 -35.83
C GLU A 454 6.43 26.11 -35.93
N ASP A 455 6.89 25.37 -36.94
CA ASP A 455 6.45 24.02 -37.30
C ASP A 455 6.83 22.96 -36.24
N ASP A 456 6.14 22.92 -35.10
CA ASP A 456 6.32 21.88 -34.07
C ASP A 456 5.33 20.72 -34.27
N THR A 457 5.82 19.48 -34.21
CA THR A 457 5.07 18.24 -34.49
C THR A 457 4.85 17.40 -33.23
N TYR A 458 3.65 17.46 -32.65
CA TYR A 458 3.34 16.72 -31.42
C TYR A 458 2.78 15.30 -31.63
N THR A 459 3.10 14.39 -30.70
CA THR A 459 2.50 13.05 -30.62
C THR A 459 1.28 13.04 -29.69
N LYS A 460 0.09 12.65 -30.19
CA LYS A 460 -1.15 12.57 -29.38
C LYS A 460 -1.56 11.12 -29.09
N ILE A 461 -2.35 10.98 -28.01
CA ILE A 461 -2.99 9.73 -27.62
C ILE A 461 -4.15 9.39 -28.58
N VAL A 462 -4.25 8.14 -29.04
CA VAL A 462 -5.46 7.63 -29.70
C VAL A 462 -5.84 6.25 -29.12
N PRO A 463 -7.13 6.01 -28.81
CA PRO A 463 -7.58 4.70 -28.33
C PRO A 463 -7.20 3.57 -29.32
N VAL A 464 -6.82 2.40 -28.79
CA VAL A 464 -6.58 1.18 -29.58
C VAL A 464 -7.87 0.68 -30.21
#